data_AF-A0A1S3XZM4-F1
#
_entry.id   AF-A0A1S3XZM4-F1
#
_cell.length_a   1.000
_cell.length_b   1.000
_cell.length_c   1.000
_cell.angle_alpha   90.00
_cell.angle_beta   90.00
_cell.angle_gamma   90.00
#
_symmetry.space_group_name_H-M   'P 1'
#
loop_
_entity.id
_entity.type
_entity.pdbx_description
1 polymer ?
#
loop_
_entity_poly.entity_id
_entity_poly.type
_entity_poly.pdbx_seq_one_letter_code
_entity_poly.pdbx_strand_id
1 'polypeptide(L)'
;MGPINFARVRVALRATKENNEEPSKSEMFITTRIKKGKEVHTDTQVAIFELQNHQSSGEIPDDAVRVVFGKEQPGRIRCYGRSVTISSLKKDEEINKLKQKHANEMISLKEEMKEMMREEMRNFFIQLVQNNSGLDIHDIQGCAGSNLPSHVDASSARAMRGQNLPHSSGSTHALSLEKCYQR
;
A
#
# COMPACT_ATOMS: atom_id res chain seq x y z
N MET A 1 -14.20 32.76 -11.24
CA MET A 1 -13.12 32.26 -10.36
C MET A 1 -13.63 31.05 -9.60
N GLY A 2 -13.00 29.89 -9.73
CA GLY A 2 -13.40 28.66 -9.03
C GLY A 2 -13.20 28.73 -7.50
N PRO A 3 -13.59 27.67 -6.76
CA PRO A 3 -13.34 27.59 -5.32
C PRO A 3 -11.86 27.85 -5.00
N ILE A 4 -11.58 28.66 -3.97
CA ILE A 4 -10.21 28.99 -3.58
C ILE A 4 -9.65 27.81 -2.76
N ASN A 5 -8.67 27.11 -3.32
CA ASN A 5 -8.00 25.99 -2.66
C ASN A 5 -7.16 26.49 -1.46
N PHE A 6 -7.06 25.70 -0.38
CA PHE A 6 -6.20 26.01 0.79
C PHE A 6 -4.75 26.36 0.40
N ALA A 7 -4.20 25.70 -0.63
CA ALA A 7 -2.85 26.00 -1.12
C ALA A 7 -2.71 27.44 -1.65
N ARG A 8 -3.73 27.95 -2.35
CA ARG A 8 -3.72 29.33 -2.87
C ARG A 8 -3.81 30.35 -1.75
N VAL A 9 -4.66 30.10 -0.76
CA VAL A 9 -4.76 30.96 0.44
C VAL A 9 -3.42 31.00 1.17
N ARG A 10 -2.78 29.85 1.36
CA ARG A 10 -1.49 29.75 2.02
C ARG A 10 -0.38 30.52 1.29
N VAL A 11 -0.32 30.43 -0.04
CA VAL A 11 0.64 31.20 -0.86
C VAL A 11 0.37 32.70 -0.74
N ALA A 12 -0.91 33.11 -0.79
CA ALA A 12 -1.28 34.52 -0.65
C ALA A 12 -0.91 35.09 0.73
N LEU A 13 -1.16 34.33 1.81
CA LEU A 13 -0.79 34.75 3.17
C LEU A 13 0.73 34.83 3.37
N ARG A 14 1.50 33.91 2.76
CA ARG A 14 2.96 34.01 2.77
C ARG A 14 3.46 35.28 2.09
N ALA A 15 2.87 35.63 0.95
CA ALA A 15 3.24 36.84 0.22
C ALA A 15 2.96 38.14 1.00
N THR A 16 2.04 38.11 1.97
CA THR A 16 1.77 39.27 2.85
C THR A 16 2.68 39.36 4.07
N LYS A 17 3.45 38.31 4.38
CA LYS A 17 4.40 38.30 5.50
C LYS A 17 5.79 38.67 4.99
N GLU A 18 6.47 39.57 5.69
CA GLU A 18 7.80 40.07 5.32
C GLU A 18 8.83 38.94 5.12
N ASN A 19 8.75 37.87 5.92
CA ASN A 19 9.69 36.74 5.89
C ASN A 19 9.20 35.53 5.09
N ASN A 20 8.07 35.62 4.36
CA ASN A 20 7.41 34.46 3.71
C ASN A 20 7.10 33.29 4.69
N GLU A 21 6.98 33.59 5.98
CA GLU A 21 6.72 32.63 7.04
C GLU A 21 5.40 31.87 6.81
N GLU A 22 5.37 30.60 7.20
CA GLU A 22 4.16 29.78 7.09
C GLU A 22 3.01 30.43 7.87
N PRO A 23 1.82 30.60 7.26
CA PRO A 23 0.66 31.13 7.97
C PRO A 23 0.20 30.15 9.05
N SER A 24 -0.24 30.67 10.18
CA SER A 24 -0.71 29.88 11.32
C SER A 24 -2.04 29.19 11.04
N LYS A 25 -2.42 28.22 11.89
CA LYS A 25 -3.71 27.52 11.76
C LYS A 25 -4.90 28.48 11.87
N SER A 26 -4.80 29.48 12.75
CA SER A 26 -5.86 30.47 12.95
C SER A 26 -5.99 31.40 11.75
N GLU A 27 -4.88 31.91 11.20
CA GLU A 27 -4.87 32.73 9.98
C GLU A 27 -5.49 31.99 8.79
N MET A 28 -5.10 30.72 8.61
CA MET A 28 -5.67 29.86 7.57
C MET A 28 -7.18 29.64 7.77
N PHE A 29 -7.63 29.42 9.00
CA PHE A 29 -9.04 29.23 9.31
C PHE A 29 -9.87 30.49 9.03
N ILE A 30 -9.44 31.63 9.56
CA ILE A 30 -10.14 32.92 9.40
C ILE A 30 -10.22 33.28 7.92
N THR A 31 -9.10 33.22 7.19
CA THR A 31 -9.05 33.62 5.77
C THR A 31 -9.90 32.71 4.87
N THR A 32 -9.97 31.41 5.18
CA THR A 32 -10.75 30.46 4.38
C THR A 32 -12.25 30.52 4.68
N ARG A 33 -12.63 30.94 5.90
CA ARG A 33 -14.03 31.03 6.34
C ARG A 33 -14.67 32.38 6.08
N ILE A 34 -13.89 33.46 6.05
CA ILE A 34 -14.36 34.77 5.59
C ILE A 34 -14.51 34.73 4.06
N LYS A 35 -15.68 34.26 3.60
CA LYS A 35 -16.04 34.34 2.18
C LYS A 35 -16.45 35.77 1.87
N LYS A 36 -15.77 36.42 0.92
CA LYS A 36 -16.24 37.70 0.38
C LYS A 36 -17.65 37.51 -0.21
N GLY A 37 -18.63 38.22 0.33
CA GLY A 37 -20.01 38.28 -0.19
C GLY A 37 -20.97 37.17 0.25
N LYS A 38 -20.67 36.40 1.31
CA LYS A 38 -21.64 35.48 1.94
C LYS A 38 -21.62 35.61 3.45
N GLU A 39 -22.80 35.59 4.05
CA GLU A 39 -22.95 35.53 5.49
C GLU A 39 -22.29 34.25 6.05
N VAL A 40 -21.53 34.42 7.11
CA VAL A 40 -20.84 33.33 7.81
C VAL A 40 -21.78 32.76 8.87
N HIS A 41 -21.83 31.44 9.03
CA HIS A 41 -22.65 30.81 10.08
C HIS A 41 -22.29 31.35 11.47
N THR A 42 -23.27 31.52 12.35
CA THR A 42 -23.11 32.07 13.71
C THR A 42 -21.95 31.42 14.47
N ASP A 43 -21.91 30.10 14.53
CA ASP A 43 -20.85 29.36 15.24
C ASP A 43 -19.46 29.60 14.64
N THR A 44 -19.39 29.80 13.32
CA THR A 44 -18.13 30.14 12.66
C THR A 44 -17.72 31.58 12.95
N GLN A 45 -18.67 32.51 13.08
CA GLN A 45 -18.40 33.88 13.51
C GLN A 45 -17.88 33.91 14.95
N VAL A 46 -18.50 33.18 15.87
CA VAL A 46 -18.04 33.06 17.27
C VAL A 46 -16.61 32.52 17.31
N ALA A 47 -16.33 31.43 16.60
CA ALA A 47 -14.98 30.87 16.55
C ALA A 47 -13.95 31.83 15.93
N ILE A 48 -14.32 32.60 14.90
CA ILE A 48 -13.44 33.64 14.34
C ILE A 48 -13.17 34.74 15.37
N PHE A 49 -14.20 35.19 16.08
CA PHE A 49 -14.08 36.24 17.10
C PHE A 49 -13.17 35.79 18.26
N GLU A 50 -13.35 34.57 18.77
CA GLU A 50 -12.48 34.01 19.80
C GLU A 50 -11.02 33.94 19.32
N LEU A 51 -10.77 33.41 18.12
CA LEU A 51 -9.41 33.33 17.57
C LEU A 51 -8.76 34.71 17.39
N GLN A 52 -9.53 35.72 16.99
CA GLN A 52 -9.04 37.10 16.86
C GLN A 52 -8.69 37.70 18.22
N ASN A 53 -9.49 37.43 19.26
CA ASN A 53 -9.20 37.87 20.63
C ASN A 53 -7.89 37.24 21.13
N HIS A 54 -7.68 35.95 20.89
CA HIS A 54 -6.42 35.27 21.24
C HIS A 54 -5.20 35.79 20.45
N GLN A 55 -5.38 36.25 19.20
CA GLN A 55 -4.32 36.92 18.45
C GLN A 55 -3.96 38.27 19.08
N SER A 56 -4.97 39.02 19.55
CA SER A 56 -4.75 40.33 20.19
C SER A 56 -4.13 40.23 21.60
N SER A 57 -4.30 39.11 22.30
CA SER A 57 -3.69 38.88 23.62
C SER A 57 -2.22 38.41 23.55
N GLY A 58 -1.67 38.21 22.35
CA GLY A 58 -0.31 37.70 22.15
C GLY A 58 -0.15 36.21 22.40
N GLU A 59 -1.26 35.45 22.44
CA GLU A 59 -1.21 34.01 22.63
C GLU A 59 -0.69 33.29 21.37
N ILE A 60 -0.05 32.13 21.57
CA ILE A 60 0.48 31.33 20.46
C ILE A 60 -0.68 30.90 19.54
N PRO A 61 -0.67 31.26 18.25
CA PRO A 61 -1.82 31.09 17.36
C PRO A 61 -2.36 29.66 17.25
N ASP A 62 -1.48 28.66 17.32
CA ASP A 62 -1.83 27.25 17.22
C ASP A 62 -2.41 26.69 18.53
N ASP A 63 -2.11 27.31 19.68
CA ASP A 63 -2.74 26.98 20.95
C ASP A 63 -4.19 27.48 20.99
N ALA A 64 -4.41 28.72 20.55
CA ALA A 64 -5.74 29.30 20.43
C ALA A 64 -6.70 28.42 19.61
N VAL A 65 -6.22 27.83 18.51
CA VAL A 65 -7.01 26.87 17.70
C VAL A 65 -7.38 25.62 18.49
N ARG A 66 -6.47 25.14 19.34
CA ARG A 66 -6.73 23.99 20.22
C ARG A 66 -7.65 24.35 21.38
N VAL A 67 -7.62 25.59 21.86
CA VAL A 67 -8.57 26.07 22.88
C VAL A 67 -9.97 26.16 22.29
N VAL A 68 -10.14 26.83 21.16
CA VAL A 68 -11.43 27.05 20.48
C VAL A 68 -12.02 25.75 19.94
N PHE A 69 -11.21 24.94 19.24
CA PHE A 69 -11.69 23.71 18.60
C PHE A 69 -11.26 22.44 19.29
N GLY A 70 -10.67 22.47 20.49
CA GLY A 70 -10.14 21.27 21.14
C GLY A 70 -9.01 20.59 20.36
N LYS A 71 -8.66 19.36 20.78
CA LYS A 71 -7.67 18.53 20.08
C LYS A 71 -8.13 18.19 18.66
N GLU A 72 -7.18 18.22 17.72
CA GLU A 72 -7.40 17.84 16.32
C GLU A 72 -7.73 16.35 16.21
N GLN A 73 -8.86 16.01 15.60
CA GLN A 73 -9.36 14.64 15.44
C GLN A 73 -9.86 14.41 14.00
N PRO A 74 -9.88 13.15 13.52
CA PRO A 74 -10.55 12.81 12.25
C PRO A 74 -12.00 13.30 12.25
N GLY A 75 -12.44 13.96 11.18
CA GLY A 75 -13.79 14.52 11.06
C GLY A 75 -13.98 15.92 11.68
N ARG A 76 -12.99 16.42 12.43
CA ARG A 76 -13.00 17.80 12.96
C ARG A 76 -12.38 18.78 11.96
N ILE A 77 -12.59 20.08 12.17
CA ILE A 77 -12.11 21.16 11.30
C ILE A 77 -10.60 21.04 11.03
N ARG A 78 -10.22 21.11 9.75
CA ARG A 78 -8.83 21.07 9.29
C ARG A 78 -8.47 22.39 8.62
N CYS A 79 -7.46 23.09 9.15
CA CYS A 79 -7.05 24.41 8.66
C CYS A 79 -6.08 24.34 7.47
N TYR A 80 -5.34 23.25 7.30
CA TYR A 80 -4.35 23.09 6.22
C TYR A 80 -4.78 22.13 5.10
N GLY A 81 -6.06 21.73 5.07
CA GLY A 81 -6.56 20.72 4.14
C GLY A 81 -6.29 19.28 4.63
N ARG A 82 -6.16 18.32 3.70
CA ARG A 82 -5.96 16.90 4.04
C ARG A 82 -4.49 16.61 4.36
N SER A 83 -4.03 17.02 5.53
CA SER A 83 -2.67 16.72 6.01
C SER A 83 -2.59 15.36 6.71
N VAL A 84 -1.37 14.81 6.79
CA VAL A 84 -1.04 13.67 7.63
C VAL A 84 -1.19 14.10 9.09
N THR A 85 -2.04 13.39 9.83
CA THR A 85 -2.26 13.61 11.27
C THR A 85 -1.30 12.77 12.10
N ILE A 86 -1.00 13.19 13.33
CA ILE A 86 -0.21 12.36 14.28
C ILE A 86 -0.83 10.97 14.46
N SER A 87 -2.17 10.89 14.48
CA SER A 87 -2.88 9.60 14.55
C SER A 87 -2.74 8.73 13.31
N SER A 88 -2.54 9.30 12.11
CA SER A 88 -2.24 8.49 10.92
C SER A 88 -0.82 7.94 10.96
N LEU A 89 0.15 8.71 11.47
CA LEU A 89 1.52 8.19 11.67
C LEU A 89 1.56 7.02 12.65
N LYS A 90 0.78 7.09 13.74
CA LYS A 90 0.65 5.97 14.70
C LYS A 90 0.06 4.72 14.06
N LYS A 91 -0.95 4.87 13.20
CA LYS A 91 -1.53 3.75 12.44
C LYS A 91 -0.51 3.12 11.51
N ASP A 92 0.33 3.92 10.86
CA ASP A 92 1.38 3.40 9.97
C ASP A 92 2.42 2.58 10.74
N GLU A 93 2.79 3.00 11.96
CA GLU A 93 3.69 2.24 12.84
C GLU A 93 3.08 0.89 13.26
N GLU A 94 1.81 0.88 13.67
CA GLU A 94 1.08 -0.34 14.02
C GLU A 94 0.98 -1.31 12.82
N ILE A 95 0.69 -0.79 11.63
CA ILE A 95 0.67 -1.58 10.39
C ILE A 95 2.05 -2.17 10.11
N ASN A 96 3.13 -1.43 10.34
CA ASN A 96 4.49 -1.92 10.10
C ASN A 96 4.86 -3.05 11.07
N LYS A 97 4.51 -2.93 12.36
CA LYS A 97 4.71 -3.99 13.36
C LYS A 97 3.95 -5.26 12.98
N LEU A 98 2.71 -5.13 12.51
CA LEU A 98 1.90 -6.27 12.06
C LEU A 98 2.52 -6.96 10.83
N LYS A 99 2.99 -6.18 9.84
CA LYS A 99 3.68 -6.71 8.65
C LYS A 99 4.95 -7.48 9.03
N GLN A 100 5.74 -6.96 9.96
CA GLN A 100 6.94 -7.62 10.44
C GLN A 100 6.62 -8.93 11.17
N LYS A 101 5.63 -8.93 12.05
CA LYS A 101 5.17 -10.14 12.74
C LYS A 101 4.74 -11.22 11.74
N HIS A 102 3.94 -10.85 10.74
CA HIS A 102 3.49 -11.78 9.71
C HIS A 102 4.66 -12.35 8.88
N ALA A 103 5.64 -11.51 8.52
CA ALA A 103 6.83 -11.97 7.80
C ALA A 103 7.63 -13.00 8.63
N ASN A 104 7.78 -12.76 9.93
CA ASN A 104 8.49 -13.67 10.83
C ASN A 104 7.74 -15.01 10.99
N GLU A 105 6.42 -14.97 11.17
CA GLU A 105 5.59 -16.18 11.25
C GLU A 105 5.67 -17.02 9.96
N MET A 106 5.68 -16.37 8.79
CA MET A 106 5.85 -17.04 7.50
C MET A 106 7.23 -17.69 7.34
N ILE A 107 8.30 -17.05 7.83
CA ILE A 107 9.64 -17.64 7.85
C ILE A 107 9.67 -18.86 8.76
N SER A 108 9.14 -18.73 9.99
CA SER A 108 9.07 -19.83 10.97
C SER A 108 8.33 -21.05 10.42
N LEU A 109 7.15 -20.85 9.83
CA LEU A 109 6.35 -21.93 9.26
C LEU A 109 7.07 -22.62 8.08
N LYS A 110 7.76 -21.84 7.26
CA LYS A 110 8.53 -22.37 6.13
C LYS A 110 9.72 -23.22 6.60
N GLU A 111 10.37 -22.83 7.69
CA GLU A 111 11.46 -23.61 8.30
C GLU A 111 10.94 -24.90 8.92
N GLU A 112 9.82 -24.85 9.65
CA GLU A 112 9.18 -26.02 10.23
C GLU A 112 8.76 -27.04 9.15
N MET A 113 8.14 -26.58 8.06
CA MET A 113 7.75 -27.46 6.95
C MET A 113 8.97 -28.10 6.26
N LYS A 114 10.09 -27.37 6.15
CA LYS A 114 11.34 -27.91 5.60
C LYS A 114 11.93 -29.00 6.49
N GLU A 115 11.95 -28.80 7.80
CA GLU A 115 12.46 -29.81 8.73
C GLU A 115 11.56 -31.03 8.81
N MET A 116 10.23 -30.84 8.80
CA MET A 116 9.28 -31.96 8.72
C MET A 116 9.51 -32.81 7.47
N MET A 117 9.61 -32.18 6.30
CA MET A 117 9.89 -32.88 5.04
C MET A 117 11.26 -33.57 5.05
N ARG A 118 12.28 -32.96 5.68
CA ARG A 118 13.60 -33.57 5.83
C ARG A 118 13.52 -34.84 6.68
N GLU A 119 12.81 -34.79 7.81
CA GLU A 119 12.68 -35.92 8.72
C GLU A 119 11.83 -37.05 8.11
N GLU A 120 10.74 -36.71 7.41
CA GLU A 120 9.94 -37.72 6.68
C GLU A 120 10.76 -38.41 5.59
N MET A 121 11.52 -37.66 4.80
CA MET A 121 12.41 -38.24 3.79
C MET A 121 13.46 -39.15 4.43
N ARG A 122 14.06 -38.73 5.55
CA ARG A 122 15.03 -39.54 6.30
C ARG A 122 14.41 -40.86 6.79
N ASN A 123 13.21 -40.80 7.35
CA ASN A 123 12.49 -41.98 7.83
C ASN A 123 12.15 -42.94 6.68
N PHE A 124 11.71 -42.40 5.54
CA PHE A 124 11.46 -43.19 4.34
C PHE A 124 12.71 -43.93 3.85
N PHE A 125 13.87 -43.27 3.81
CA PHE A 125 15.13 -43.89 3.42
C PHE A 125 15.56 -45.02 4.37
N ILE A 126 15.42 -44.81 5.69
CA ILE A 126 15.74 -45.85 6.68
C ILE A 126 14.88 -47.10 6.44
N GLN A 127 13.57 -46.91 6.22
CA GLN A 127 12.65 -48.01 5.99
C GLN A 127 12.93 -48.75 4.67
N LEU A 128 13.31 -48.02 3.62
CA LEU A 128 13.70 -48.62 2.33
C LEU A 128 14.93 -49.53 2.47
N VAL A 129 15.97 -49.06 3.16
CA VAL A 129 17.22 -49.83 3.39
C VAL A 129 16.96 -51.05 4.28
N GLN A 130 16.17 -50.90 5.35
CA GLN A 130 15.88 -52.01 6.27
C GLN A 130 15.08 -53.14 5.62
N ASN A 131 14.13 -52.81 4.73
CA ASN A 131 13.30 -53.80 4.05
C ASN A 131 14.01 -54.51 2.88
N ASN A 132 15.19 -54.05 2.48
CA ASN A 132 15.92 -54.58 1.33
C ASN A 132 17.41 -54.73 1.67
N SER A 133 17.77 -55.78 2.41
CA SER A 133 19.15 -56.05 2.86
C SER A 133 20.16 -56.34 1.74
N GLY A 134 19.71 -56.45 0.49
CA GLY A 134 20.55 -56.60 -0.71
C GLY A 134 20.64 -55.36 -1.61
N LEU A 135 20.04 -54.22 -1.21
CA LEU A 135 20.14 -52.96 -1.94
C LEU A 135 21.44 -52.25 -1.56
N ASP A 136 22.43 -52.27 -2.45
CA ASP A 136 23.66 -51.49 -2.32
C ASP A 136 23.37 -50.01 -2.64
N ILE A 137 23.76 -49.11 -1.73
CA ILE A 137 23.57 -47.66 -1.90
C ILE A 137 24.32 -47.15 -3.14
N HIS A 138 25.39 -47.84 -3.58
CA HIS A 138 26.11 -47.54 -4.81
C HIS A 138 25.28 -47.73 -6.09
N ASP A 139 24.24 -48.57 -6.08
CA ASP A 139 23.37 -48.82 -7.26
C ASP A 139 22.32 -47.72 -7.47
N ILE A 140 22.02 -46.91 -6.44
CA ILE A 140 20.98 -45.87 -6.48
C ILE A 140 21.53 -44.52 -7.02
N GLN A 141 22.85 -44.37 -7.14
CA GLN A 141 23.53 -43.16 -7.64
C GLN A 141 23.05 -42.73 -9.06
N GLY A 142 22.42 -43.63 -9.84
CA GLY A 142 21.97 -43.35 -11.21
C GLY A 142 20.60 -42.69 -11.37
N CYS A 143 19.77 -42.58 -10.33
CA CYS A 143 18.39 -42.07 -10.48
C CYS A 143 18.22 -40.57 -10.18
N ALA A 144 19.27 -39.89 -9.68
CA ALA A 144 19.23 -38.46 -9.45
C ALA A 144 19.66 -37.69 -10.71
N GLY A 145 18.70 -37.37 -11.57
CA GLY A 145 18.81 -36.27 -12.53
C GLY A 145 19.69 -36.53 -13.76
N SER A 146 19.38 -37.56 -14.55
CA SER A 146 19.90 -37.66 -15.91
C SER A 146 19.20 -36.64 -16.83
N ASN A 147 19.67 -35.39 -16.86
CA ASN A 147 19.46 -34.47 -17.99
C ASN A 147 20.35 -34.89 -19.16
N LEU A 148 20.22 -36.14 -19.64
CA LEU A 148 20.91 -36.54 -20.86
C LEU A 148 20.10 -35.99 -22.04
N PRO A 149 20.66 -35.10 -22.89
CA PRO A 149 19.99 -34.75 -24.14
C PRO A 149 19.91 -36.03 -24.98
N SER A 150 18.70 -36.53 -25.21
CA SER A 150 18.48 -37.64 -26.13
C SER A 150 19.12 -37.29 -27.47
N HIS A 151 20.10 -38.09 -27.90
CA HIS A 151 20.71 -37.95 -29.22
C HIS A 151 19.62 -38.16 -30.27
N VAL A 152 19.25 -37.07 -30.95
CA VAL A 152 18.34 -37.10 -32.10
C VAL A 152 19.09 -37.80 -33.24
N ASP A 153 18.82 -39.10 -33.43
CA ASP A 153 19.15 -39.75 -34.70
C ASP A 153 18.14 -39.27 -35.75
N ALA A 154 18.62 -38.41 -36.64
CA ALA A 154 17.89 -37.77 -37.72
C ALA A 154 17.53 -38.72 -38.88
N SER A 155 17.31 -40.01 -38.62
CA SER A 155 17.21 -41.04 -39.67
C SER A 155 15.85 -41.72 -39.81
N SER A 156 14.81 -41.36 -39.05
CA SER A 156 13.47 -41.95 -39.22
C SER A 156 12.47 -41.07 -39.98
N ALA A 157 12.94 -40.20 -40.88
CA ALA A 157 12.08 -39.47 -41.80
C ALA A 157 11.66 -40.36 -42.99
N ARG A 158 10.65 -41.22 -42.80
CA ARG A 158 9.85 -41.76 -43.91
C ARG A 158 8.36 -41.77 -43.57
N ALA A 159 7.69 -40.77 -44.13
CA ALA A 159 6.34 -40.76 -44.69
C ALA A 159 5.23 -41.61 -44.02
N MET A 160 4.19 -40.94 -43.53
CA MET A 160 2.87 -41.03 -44.17
C MET A 160 2.09 -39.72 -44.02
N ARG A 161 1.61 -39.27 -45.17
CA ARG A 161 0.80 -38.09 -45.46
C ARG A 161 -0.66 -38.41 -45.13
N GLY A 162 -1.36 -37.50 -44.44
CA GLY A 162 -2.80 -37.28 -44.65
C GLY A 162 -3.72 -37.39 -43.43
N GLN A 163 -4.34 -36.25 -43.12
CA GLN A 163 -5.68 -36.06 -42.51
C GLN A 163 -5.77 -36.42 -41.01
N ASN A 164 -6.04 -35.52 -40.08
CA ASN A 164 -7.21 -34.64 -40.02
C ASN A 164 -6.94 -33.39 -39.14
N LEU A 165 -7.41 -32.24 -39.64
CA LEU A 165 -7.76 -31.03 -38.87
C LEU A 165 -9.00 -31.33 -37.98
N PRO A 166 -9.46 -30.50 -36.99
CA PRO A 166 -9.23 -29.06 -36.92
C PRO A 166 -9.20 -28.34 -35.54
N HIS A 167 -8.87 -27.04 -35.60
CA HIS A 167 -9.22 -25.93 -34.69
C HIS A 167 -8.47 -25.85 -33.34
N SER A 168 -8.02 -24.70 -32.83
CA SER A 168 -8.14 -23.29 -33.21
C SER A 168 -7.01 -22.47 -32.58
N SER A 169 -6.67 -21.41 -33.28
CA SER A 169 -5.66 -20.37 -33.04
C SER A 169 -5.62 -19.77 -31.63
N GLY A 170 -4.41 -19.38 -31.23
CA GLY A 170 -4.19 -18.45 -30.13
C GLY A 170 -4.54 -17.01 -30.49
N SER A 171 -4.55 -16.14 -29.47
CA SER A 171 -4.25 -14.72 -29.65
C SER A 171 -3.94 -14.06 -28.31
N THR A 172 -2.84 -13.32 -28.27
CA THR A 172 -2.34 -12.55 -27.13
C THR A 172 -2.72 -11.08 -27.31
N HIS A 173 -2.96 -10.38 -26.18
CA HIS A 173 -2.98 -8.92 -25.98
C HIS A 173 -4.25 -8.08 -26.25
N ALA A 174 -4.87 -7.66 -25.13
CA ALA A 174 -5.26 -6.31 -24.68
C ALA A 174 -5.87 -5.26 -25.64
N LEU A 175 -7.05 -4.71 -25.29
CA LEU A 175 -7.27 -3.32 -24.79
C LEU A 175 -8.76 -2.89 -24.82
N SER A 176 -9.16 -2.12 -23.79
CA SER A 176 -10.17 -1.03 -23.75
C SER A 176 -11.65 -1.23 -24.10
N LEU A 177 -12.54 -0.80 -23.17
CA LEU A 177 -13.76 0.04 -23.35
C LEU A 177 -14.67 -0.15 -22.11
N GLU A 178 -14.76 0.79 -21.17
CA GLU A 178 -15.58 2.02 -21.16
C GLU A 178 -17.11 1.82 -21.32
N LYS A 179 -17.82 2.04 -20.19
CA LYS A 179 -19.19 2.56 -19.95
C LYS A 179 -20.43 1.83 -20.51
N CYS A 180 -21.34 1.53 -19.57
CA CYS A 180 -22.79 1.65 -19.78
C CYS A 180 -23.49 2.17 -18.50
N TYR A 181 -24.04 3.38 -18.58
CA TYR A 181 -25.20 3.81 -17.79
C TYR A 181 -26.29 4.12 -18.82
N GLN A 182 -27.39 3.38 -18.78
CA GLN A 182 -28.56 3.58 -19.62
C GLN A 182 -29.43 4.72 -19.08
N ARG A 183 -30.10 5.41 -20.01
CA ARG A 183 -31.12 6.43 -19.77
C ARG A 183 -32.42 5.84 -19.26
#